data_AF-A0A925V3J8-F1
#
_entry.id   AF-A0A925V3J8-F1
#
_cell.length_a   1.000
_cell.length_b   1.000
_cell.length_c   1.000
_cell.angle_alpha   90.00
_cell.angle_beta   90.00
_cell.angle_gamma   90.00
#
_symmetry.space_group_name_H-M   'P 1'
#
loop_
_entity.id
_entity.type
_entity.pdbx_description
1 polymer ?
#
loop_
_entity_poly.entity_id
_entity_poly.type
_entity_poly.pdbx_seq_one_letter_code
_entity_poly.pdbx_strand_id
1 'polypeptide(L)'
;ESGRYYELEAFFYDEDFHSFCLWLCSDARDRGVQLRLVFNGDTFDLLRLDPVPLPDESTPEAPRQRSVFAPVLTPSRAAAEVQRILDGHPMFVVALAEVLAAGHEIVILPGNHDIEVQWEPVQLAMREALLSAPVLADREVAQAALARLGFRPWFYHEPGRCWIEHGCQYDPENAFRYPLRRGLVSLPDAVHEAELDNPLGNFFQRYLYNAFGHITFIVPSTRANARYMKWLAVNNPQLLLGVVRSHWRFWWQVVKRVLKYPARARNRIADNHARELAELAADSGLGDTLLAIDQLKDTRTDLVQAIRGFGWQAVKLLLAFLLIGTLVLGIWFAGYNAINQATLGFIGKSALFLMFSFVFLVSLFGALMYTLLRGAAAVPPEPMRRAAAEIASMLGVPVVSFGHSHDEVLWRNAKERRQDKPSWYFNTGTWIAVFTHDVLLPRERVQFTFLRVRGRQGELLHWSPGRHEPMPVILLDEARPGRNAALPDAPP
;
A
#
# COMPACT_ATOMS: atom_id res chain seq x y z
N GLU A 1 12.83 -28.58 0.96
CA GLU A 1 12.69 -27.14 1.24
C GLU A 1 13.61 -26.79 2.41
N SER A 2 14.46 -25.78 2.29
CA SER A 2 15.44 -25.40 3.33
C SER A 2 14.80 -24.73 4.56
N GLY A 3 13.48 -24.47 4.55
CA GLY A 3 12.77 -23.77 5.62
C GLY A 3 13.18 -22.31 5.82
N ARG A 4 13.92 -21.74 4.85
CA ARG A 4 14.60 -20.45 4.98
C ARG A 4 13.69 -19.24 4.70
N TYR A 5 12.64 -19.38 3.88
CA TYR A 5 11.72 -18.31 3.52
C TYR A 5 10.32 -18.56 4.10
N TYR A 6 9.51 -17.50 4.23
CA TYR A 6 8.07 -17.63 4.41
C TYR A 6 7.44 -18.20 3.13
N GLU A 7 6.29 -18.88 3.24
CA GLU A 7 5.56 -19.41 2.09
C GLU A 7 5.14 -18.29 1.14
N LEU A 8 4.75 -17.13 1.68
CA LEU A 8 4.32 -15.97 0.89
C LEU A 8 5.46 -15.03 0.45
N GLU A 9 6.73 -15.47 0.56
CA GLU A 9 7.89 -14.68 0.14
C GLU A 9 7.80 -14.31 -1.35
N ALA A 10 8.14 -13.06 -1.65
CA ALA A 10 8.07 -12.46 -2.97
C ALA A 10 9.44 -12.02 -3.50
N PHE A 11 10.41 -11.90 -2.61
CA PHE A 11 11.76 -11.45 -2.90
C PHE A 11 12.72 -12.64 -2.78
N PHE A 12 13.41 -12.97 -3.88
CA PHE A 12 14.35 -14.10 -3.92
C PHE A 12 15.70 -13.68 -4.54
N TYR A 13 16.03 -12.39 -4.47
CA TYR A 13 17.08 -11.76 -5.26
C TYR A 13 18.23 -11.22 -4.39
N ASP A 14 18.55 -11.89 -3.28
CA ASP A 14 19.56 -11.42 -2.33
C ASP A 14 20.93 -11.19 -2.98
N GLU A 15 21.37 -12.10 -3.85
CA GLU A 15 22.65 -12.02 -4.55
C GLU A 15 22.70 -10.86 -5.55
N ASP A 16 21.58 -10.64 -6.25
CA ASP A 16 21.45 -9.51 -7.19
C ASP A 16 21.42 -8.19 -6.41
N PHE A 17 20.76 -8.16 -5.25
CA PHE A 17 20.74 -7.00 -4.36
C PHE A 17 22.12 -6.72 -3.76
N HIS A 18 22.86 -7.75 -3.36
CA HIS A 18 24.25 -7.62 -2.93
C HIS A 18 25.12 -7.02 -4.02
N SER A 19 25.00 -7.51 -5.25
CA SER A 19 25.70 -6.96 -6.42
C SER A 19 25.33 -5.50 -6.68
N PHE A 20 24.06 -5.12 -6.49
CA PHE A 20 23.61 -3.74 -6.58
C PHE A 20 24.26 -2.85 -5.49
N CYS A 21 24.32 -3.32 -4.24
CA CYS A 21 24.99 -2.61 -3.15
C CYS A 21 26.50 -2.43 -3.39
N LEU A 22 27.18 -3.45 -3.92
CA LEU A 22 28.60 -3.34 -4.29
C LEU A 22 28.81 -2.30 -5.40
N TRP A 23 27.93 -2.29 -6.41
CA TRP A 23 27.95 -1.28 -7.46
C TRP A 23 27.75 0.13 -6.87
N LEU A 24 26.77 0.33 -5.98
CA LEU A 24 26.53 1.60 -5.30
C LEU A 24 27.77 2.10 -4.53
N CYS A 25 28.45 1.19 -3.81
CA CYS A 25 29.67 1.50 -3.08
C CYS A 25 30.84 1.87 -4.01
N SER A 26 31.01 1.15 -5.13
CA SER A 26 32.03 1.46 -6.14
C SER A 26 31.78 2.83 -6.76
N ASP A 27 30.55 3.09 -7.21
CA ASP A 27 30.14 4.36 -7.80
C ASP A 27 30.28 5.54 -6.82
N ALA A 28 30.06 5.32 -5.52
CA ALA A 28 30.34 6.32 -4.49
C ALA A 28 31.84 6.58 -4.31
N ARG A 29 32.65 5.51 -4.25
CA ARG A 29 34.11 5.57 -4.10
C ARG A 29 34.78 6.27 -5.28
N ASP A 30 34.41 5.92 -6.51
CA ASP A 30 34.99 6.48 -7.74
C ASP A 30 34.77 8.00 -7.84
N ARG A 31 33.69 8.49 -7.25
CA ARG A 31 33.38 9.92 -7.16
C ARG A 31 33.92 10.60 -5.90
N GLY A 32 34.47 9.85 -4.94
CA GLY A 32 34.88 10.38 -3.65
C GLY A 32 33.74 10.98 -2.82
N VAL A 33 32.52 10.40 -2.90
CA VAL A 33 31.35 10.89 -2.16
C VAL A 33 30.87 9.88 -1.13
N GLN A 34 30.24 10.36 -0.07
CA GLN A 34 29.52 9.49 0.87
C GLN A 34 28.13 9.18 0.32
N LEU A 35 27.80 7.90 0.20
CA LEU A 35 26.46 7.43 -0.13
C LEU A 35 25.54 7.46 1.11
N ARG A 36 24.29 7.83 0.89
CA ARG A 36 23.18 7.60 1.82
C ARG A 36 22.12 6.78 1.09
N LEU A 37 21.91 5.55 1.53
CA LEU A 37 20.90 4.64 1.01
C LEU A 37 19.63 4.77 1.86
N VAL A 38 18.54 5.23 1.26
CA VAL A 38 17.25 5.39 1.95
C VAL A 38 16.32 4.29 1.49
N PHE A 39 15.90 3.43 2.41
CA PHE A 39 14.82 2.50 2.22
C PHE A 39 13.50 3.20 2.50
N ASN A 40 12.72 3.45 1.44
CA ASN A 40 11.56 4.34 1.48
C ASN A 40 10.25 3.63 1.89
N GLY A 41 10.27 2.89 3.01
CA GLY A 41 9.14 2.10 3.49
C GLY A 41 8.91 0.80 2.72
N ASP A 42 8.13 -0.11 3.30
CA ASP A 42 7.82 -1.45 2.77
C ASP A 42 9.09 -2.24 2.40
N THR A 43 10.11 -2.11 3.25
CA THR A 43 11.32 -2.95 3.16
C THR A 43 11.04 -4.37 3.63
N PHE A 44 10.14 -4.50 4.61
CA PHE A 44 9.65 -5.77 5.12
C PHE A 44 8.15 -5.89 4.86
N ASP A 45 7.66 -7.11 4.60
CA ASP A 45 6.22 -7.36 4.51
C ASP A 45 5.71 -8.09 5.75
N LEU A 46 5.41 -7.34 6.82
CA LEU A 46 4.88 -7.91 8.06
C LEU A 46 3.38 -8.23 7.98
N LEU A 47 2.74 -7.95 6.84
CA LEU A 47 1.33 -8.27 6.59
C LEU A 47 1.14 -9.63 5.92
N ARG A 48 2.16 -10.14 5.21
CA ARG A 48 2.17 -11.43 4.51
C ARG A 48 3.00 -12.51 5.22
N LEU A 49 2.86 -12.59 6.53
CA LEU A 49 3.56 -13.59 7.34
C LEU A 49 2.69 -14.81 7.57
N ASP A 50 3.27 -16.00 7.37
CA ASP A 50 2.70 -17.23 7.89
C ASP A 50 2.85 -17.24 9.42
N PRO A 51 1.79 -17.50 10.19
CA PRO A 51 1.87 -17.48 11.64
C PRO A 51 2.74 -18.64 12.15
N VAL A 52 3.98 -18.33 12.51
CA VAL A 52 4.87 -19.24 13.24
C VAL A 52 4.46 -19.24 14.73
N PRO A 53 4.34 -20.39 15.42
CA PRO A 53 4.12 -20.42 16.86
C PRO A 53 5.29 -19.78 17.62
N LEU A 54 5.04 -18.87 18.58
CA LEU A 54 6.11 -18.42 19.50
C LEU A 54 6.56 -19.55 20.44
N PRO A 55 7.78 -19.48 21.01
CA PRO A 55 8.26 -20.47 21.98
C PRO A 55 7.36 -20.67 23.20
N ASP A 56 6.62 -19.64 23.62
CA ASP A 56 5.66 -19.70 24.74
C ASP A 56 4.25 -20.17 24.29
N GLU A 57 4.02 -20.23 22.97
CA GLU A 57 2.76 -20.70 22.36
C GLU A 57 2.77 -22.20 22.02
N SER A 58 3.87 -22.91 22.30
CA SER A 58 3.95 -24.36 22.12
C SER A 58 3.24 -25.17 23.23
N THR A 59 2.64 -24.49 24.21
CA THR A 59 1.83 -25.14 25.25
C THR A 59 0.43 -25.50 24.72
N PRO A 60 -0.14 -26.68 25.05
CA PRO A 60 -1.45 -27.10 24.56
C PRO A 60 -2.63 -26.17 24.94
N GLU A 61 -2.42 -25.29 25.91
CA GLU A 61 -3.41 -24.38 26.50
C GLU A 61 -3.33 -22.94 25.96
N ALA A 62 -2.33 -22.61 25.13
CA ALA A 62 -2.28 -21.32 24.44
C ALA A 62 -3.57 -21.17 23.60
N PRO A 63 -4.27 -20.02 23.65
CA PRO A 63 -5.55 -19.88 23.00
C PRO A 63 -5.39 -20.17 21.50
N ARG A 64 -6.03 -21.26 21.05
CA ARG A 64 -6.20 -21.70 19.64
C ARG A 64 -6.97 -20.68 18.77
N GLN A 65 -6.84 -19.39 19.06
CA GLN A 65 -7.66 -18.27 18.61
C GLN A 65 -6.82 -17.11 18.06
N ARG A 66 -5.55 -17.35 17.71
CA ARG A 66 -4.77 -16.44 16.87
C ARG A 66 -4.91 -16.91 15.41
N SER A 67 -5.24 -15.95 14.54
CA SER A 67 -5.61 -16.17 13.14
C SER A 67 -4.56 -17.00 12.41
N VAL A 68 -4.98 -18.12 11.81
CA VAL A 68 -4.14 -18.99 10.96
C VAL A 68 -3.60 -18.24 9.73
N PHE A 69 -4.07 -17.02 9.46
CA PHE A 69 -3.73 -16.26 8.25
C PHE A 69 -2.99 -14.93 8.50
N ALA A 70 -2.82 -14.50 9.77
CA ALA A 70 -1.94 -13.36 10.15
C ALA A 70 -1.89 -13.18 11.68
N PRO A 71 -0.71 -13.17 12.32
CA PRO A 71 -0.58 -12.84 13.74
C PRO A 71 -0.83 -11.35 13.99
N VAL A 72 -1.34 -11.00 15.17
CA VAL A 72 -1.31 -9.60 15.63
C VAL A 72 0.14 -9.26 15.97
N LEU A 73 0.61 -8.11 15.47
CA LEU A 73 1.94 -7.60 15.76
C LEU A 73 1.93 -6.77 17.04
N THR A 74 2.52 -7.33 18.09
CA THR A 74 3.05 -6.60 19.25
C THR A 74 4.52 -6.23 18.97
N PRO A 75 5.14 -5.31 19.72
CA PRO A 75 6.55 -4.97 19.51
C PRO A 75 7.50 -6.16 19.55
N SER A 76 7.30 -7.09 20.49
CA SER A 76 8.10 -8.32 20.60
C SER A 76 7.84 -9.28 19.44
N ARG A 77 6.58 -9.45 19.01
CA ARG A 77 6.24 -10.30 17.86
C ARG A 77 6.84 -9.73 16.58
N ALA A 78 6.67 -8.44 16.32
CA ALA A 78 7.24 -7.79 15.14
C ALA A 78 8.77 -7.93 15.07
N ALA A 79 9.46 -7.80 16.20
CA ALA A 79 10.90 -8.01 16.26
C ALA A 79 11.30 -9.45 15.91
N ALA A 80 10.58 -10.44 16.42
CA ALA A 80 10.83 -11.85 16.09
C ALA A 80 10.57 -12.17 14.61
N GLU A 81 9.53 -11.57 14.01
CA GLU A 81 9.24 -11.76 12.59
C GLU A 81 10.29 -11.08 11.70
N VAL A 82 10.72 -9.85 12.04
CA VAL A 82 11.82 -9.19 11.32
C VAL A 82 13.12 -9.98 11.44
N GLN A 83 13.45 -10.50 12.62
CA GLN A 83 14.61 -11.38 12.78
C GLN A 83 14.52 -12.58 11.84
N ARG A 84 13.36 -13.24 11.78
CA ARG A 84 13.16 -14.40 10.91
C ARG A 84 13.25 -14.06 9.42
N ILE A 85 12.73 -12.90 8.99
CA ILE A 85 12.93 -12.41 7.63
C ILE A 85 14.44 -12.28 7.37
N LEU A 86 15.18 -11.60 8.25
CA LEU A 86 16.61 -11.37 8.06
C LEU A 86 17.43 -12.67 8.07
N ASP A 87 17.07 -13.65 8.91
CA ASP A 87 17.66 -14.99 8.91
C ASP A 87 17.40 -15.74 7.59
N GLY A 88 16.27 -15.45 6.94
CA GLY A 88 15.94 -15.92 5.59
C GLY A 88 16.77 -15.27 4.49
N HIS A 89 17.26 -14.06 4.73
CA HIS A 89 17.98 -13.22 3.78
C HIS A 89 19.42 -12.82 4.22
N PRO A 90 20.32 -13.77 4.56
CA PRO A 90 21.67 -13.46 5.00
C PRO A 90 22.49 -12.65 4.00
N MET A 91 22.29 -12.84 2.68
CA MET A 91 23.03 -12.04 1.69
C MET A 91 22.53 -10.60 1.60
N PHE A 92 21.24 -10.36 1.86
CA PHE A 92 20.72 -9.01 2.07
C PHE A 92 21.38 -8.36 3.30
N VAL A 93 21.48 -9.09 4.42
CA VAL A 93 22.14 -8.62 5.65
C VAL A 93 23.61 -8.29 5.40
N VAL A 94 24.35 -9.18 4.71
CA VAL A 94 25.75 -8.96 4.32
C VAL A 94 25.89 -7.70 3.48
N ALA A 95 25.02 -7.51 2.48
CA ALA A 95 25.05 -6.34 1.62
C ALA A 95 24.88 -5.01 2.40
N LEU A 96 23.92 -4.96 3.34
CA LEU A 96 23.73 -3.77 4.17
C LEU A 96 24.94 -3.52 5.10
N ALA A 97 25.49 -4.59 5.70
CA ALA A 97 26.65 -4.50 6.56
C ALA A 97 27.87 -3.97 5.81
N GLU A 98 28.08 -4.41 4.57
CA GLU A 98 29.18 -3.92 3.71
C GLU A 98 29.02 -2.45 3.32
N VAL A 99 27.80 -1.98 3.02
CA VAL A 99 27.52 -0.56 2.78
C VAL A 99 27.91 0.27 4.00
N LEU A 100 27.52 -0.14 5.21
CA LEU A 100 27.85 0.57 6.45
C LEU A 100 29.34 0.51 6.77
N ALA A 101 29.98 -0.64 6.58
CA ALA A 101 31.42 -0.84 6.79
C ALA A 101 32.27 -0.01 5.82
N ALA A 102 31.78 0.24 4.61
CA ALA A 102 32.39 1.14 3.63
C ALA A 102 32.28 2.63 4.02
N GLY A 103 31.65 2.96 5.16
CA GLY A 103 31.53 4.32 5.68
C GLY A 103 30.31 5.09 5.16
N HIS A 104 29.39 4.41 4.48
CA HIS A 104 28.13 4.98 3.99
C HIS A 104 27.03 4.93 5.05
N GLU A 105 25.93 5.63 4.79
CA GLU A 105 24.77 5.70 5.68
C GLU A 105 23.59 4.92 5.12
N ILE A 106 22.83 4.27 6.01
CA ILE A 106 21.55 3.65 5.69
C ILE A 106 20.46 4.30 6.53
N VAL A 107 19.37 4.71 5.89
CA VAL A 107 18.19 5.24 6.56
C VAL A 107 16.99 4.37 6.23
N ILE A 108 16.31 3.87 7.26
CA ILE A 108 15.08 3.09 7.14
C ILE A 108 13.89 4.00 7.47
N LEU A 109 12.94 4.07 6.55
CA LEU A 109 11.63 4.71 6.73
C LEU A 109 10.55 3.63 6.84
N PRO A 110 9.47 3.85 7.61
CA PRO A 110 8.32 2.97 7.63
C PRO A 110 7.43 3.17 6.40
N GLY A 111 6.86 2.08 5.91
CA GLY A 111 5.74 2.05 4.98
C GLY A 111 4.46 1.56 5.65
N ASN A 112 3.49 1.12 4.85
CA ASN A 112 2.24 0.54 5.38
C ASN A 112 2.35 -0.96 5.69
N HIS A 113 3.35 -1.66 5.16
CA HIS A 113 3.61 -3.07 5.42
C HIS A 113 4.57 -3.32 6.60
N ASP A 114 5.36 -2.31 6.97
CA ASP A 114 6.38 -2.39 8.02
C ASP A 114 6.39 -1.17 8.94
N ILE A 115 5.22 -0.63 9.26
CA ILE A 115 5.10 0.51 10.18
C ILE A 115 5.76 0.24 11.55
N GLU A 116 5.91 -1.03 11.91
CA GLU A 116 6.56 -1.56 13.10
C GLU A 116 8.07 -1.29 13.18
N VAL A 117 8.77 -0.94 12.09
CA VAL A 117 10.22 -0.57 12.13
C VAL A 117 10.50 0.64 13.02
N GLN A 118 9.46 1.37 13.40
CA GLN A 118 9.52 2.45 14.38
C GLN A 118 9.82 1.96 15.81
N TRP A 119 9.53 0.71 16.14
CA TRP A 119 9.68 0.19 17.49
C TRP A 119 11.12 -0.23 17.78
N GLU A 120 11.58 0.16 18.97
CA GLU A 120 12.95 -0.12 19.41
C GLU A 120 13.32 -1.63 19.39
N PRO A 121 12.45 -2.57 19.79
CA PRO A 121 12.74 -4.00 19.63
C PRO A 121 12.99 -4.45 18.20
N VAL A 122 12.28 -3.87 17.22
CA VAL A 122 12.48 -4.19 15.78
C VAL A 122 13.81 -3.64 15.30
N GLN A 123 14.15 -2.42 15.71
CA GLN A 123 15.43 -1.80 15.39
C GLN A 123 16.61 -2.57 15.99
N LEU A 124 16.45 -3.12 17.20
CA LEU A 124 17.45 -3.99 17.83
C LEU A 124 17.64 -5.29 17.05
N ALA A 125 16.56 -5.97 16.65
CA ALA A 125 16.65 -7.18 15.83
C ALA A 125 17.42 -6.92 14.52
N MET A 126 17.16 -5.80 13.85
CA MET A 126 17.93 -5.41 12.67
C MET A 126 19.43 -5.18 12.97
N ARG A 127 19.76 -4.55 14.10
CA ARG A 127 21.15 -4.32 14.51
C ARG A 127 21.85 -5.64 14.83
N GLU A 128 21.18 -6.54 15.52
CA GLU A 128 21.69 -7.88 15.86
C GLU A 128 21.94 -8.72 14.61
N ALA A 129 21.02 -8.71 13.65
CA ALA A 129 21.22 -9.37 12.36
C ALA A 129 22.46 -8.82 11.64
N LEU A 130 22.65 -7.50 11.57
CA LEU A 130 23.83 -6.91 10.93
C LEU A 130 25.15 -7.30 11.63
N LEU A 131 25.14 -7.41 12.96
CA LEU A 131 26.33 -7.85 13.72
C LEU A 131 26.74 -9.29 13.42
N SER A 132 25.87 -10.11 12.82
CA SER A 132 26.23 -11.45 12.36
C SER A 132 27.08 -11.45 11.07
N ALA A 133 27.15 -10.33 10.35
CA ALA A 133 27.89 -10.23 9.10
C ALA A 133 29.42 -10.23 9.36
N PRO A 134 30.21 -11.03 8.61
CA PRO A 134 31.66 -11.16 8.82
C PRO A 134 32.43 -9.83 8.75
N VAL A 135 31.98 -8.88 7.92
CA VAL A 135 32.61 -7.55 7.77
C VAL A 135 32.53 -6.71 9.05
N LEU A 136 31.61 -7.03 9.97
CA LEU A 136 31.43 -6.36 11.26
C LEU A 136 31.92 -7.22 12.44
N ALA A 137 32.81 -8.20 12.21
CA ALA A 137 33.36 -9.03 13.29
C ALA A 137 34.23 -8.23 14.28
N ASP A 138 34.90 -7.17 13.80
CA ASP A 138 35.64 -6.25 14.67
C ASP A 138 34.69 -5.28 15.39
N ARG A 139 34.87 -5.14 16.71
CA ARG A 139 33.96 -4.36 17.56
C ARG A 139 33.97 -2.87 17.25
N GLU A 140 35.13 -2.29 16.92
CA GLU A 140 35.23 -0.86 16.61
C GLU A 140 34.61 -0.57 15.25
N VAL A 141 34.86 -1.44 14.26
CA VAL A 141 34.22 -1.37 12.93
C VAL A 141 32.70 -1.50 13.06
N ALA A 142 32.22 -2.48 13.82
CA ALA A 142 30.79 -2.69 14.07
C ALA A 142 30.12 -1.47 14.71
N GLN A 143 30.73 -0.90 15.75
CA GLN A 143 30.19 0.27 16.44
C GLN A 143 30.12 1.49 15.50
N ALA A 144 31.17 1.73 14.71
CA ALA A 144 31.20 2.82 13.74
C ALA A 144 30.17 2.61 12.60
N ALA A 145 30.02 1.38 12.12
CA ALA A 145 29.04 1.01 11.09
C ALA A 145 27.60 1.22 11.60
N LEU A 146 27.25 0.68 12.76
CA LEU A 146 25.91 0.78 13.33
C LEU A 146 25.50 2.21 13.72
N ALA A 147 26.46 3.09 13.99
CA ALA A 147 26.20 4.52 14.21
C ALA A 147 25.69 5.24 12.94
N ARG A 148 25.95 4.67 11.75
CA ARG A 148 25.46 5.17 10.45
C ARG A 148 24.14 4.54 10.01
N LEU A 149 23.60 3.60 10.79
CA LEU A 149 22.27 3.05 10.59
C LEU A 149 21.23 3.91 11.35
N GLY A 150 20.44 4.65 10.58
CA GLY A 150 19.39 5.53 11.09
C GLY A 150 18.00 4.97 10.84
N PHE A 151 17.12 5.15 11.81
CA PHE A 151 15.68 4.94 11.67
C PHE A 151 14.99 6.30 11.74
N ARG A 152 14.03 6.58 10.87
CA ARG A 152 13.18 7.78 10.98
C ARG A 152 11.72 7.34 11.05
N PRO A 153 10.90 8.00 11.88
CA PRO A 153 9.53 7.53 12.11
C PRO A 153 8.55 7.85 10.98
N TRP A 154 8.93 8.67 10.01
CA TRP A 154 8.02 9.10 8.94
C TRP A 154 8.75 9.45 7.65
N PHE A 155 9.63 10.45 7.68
CA PHE A 155 10.24 11.02 6.47
C PHE A 155 11.75 11.20 6.62
N TYR A 156 12.41 11.36 5.47
CA TYR A 156 13.75 11.90 5.35
C TYR A 156 13.69 13.24 4.61
N HIS A 157 14.25 14.30 5.23
CA HIS A 157 14.24 15.65 4.68
C HIS A 157 15.63 16.26 4.73
N GLU A 158 16.11 16.73 3.59
CA GLU A 158 17.28 17.60 3.49
C GLU A 158 16.79 18.99 3.02
N PRO A 159 16.84 20.03 3.88
CA PRO A 159 16.34 21.36 3.56
C PRO A 159 16.85 21.90 2.23
N GLY A 160 15.93 22.38 1.40
CA GLY A 160 16.22 22.90 0.08
C GLY A 160 16.67 21.85 -0.95
N ARG A 161 16.70 20.56 -0.61
CA ARG A 161 17.21 19.49 -1.47
C ARG A 161 16.18 18.42 -1.79
N CYS A 162 15.63 17.74 -0.79
CA CYS A 162 14.65 16.69 -1.03
C CYS A 162 13.76 16.40 0.18
N TRP A 163 12.55 15.92 -0.10
CA TRP A 163 11.64 15.27 0.83
C TRP A 163 11.36 13.85 0.35
N ILE A 164 11.56 12.87 1.22
CA ILE A 164 11.36 11.45 0.93
C ILE A 164 10.48 10.86 2.02
N GLU A 165 9.37 10.26 1.65
CA GLU A 165 8.51 9.47 2.54
C GLU A 165 7.85 8.35 1.73
N HIS A 166 7.25 7.36 2.40
CA HIS A 166 6.67 6.22 1.69
C HIS A 166 5.43 6.60 0.86
N GLY A 167 4.60 7.54 1.33
CA GLY A 167 3.47 8.10 0.57
C GLY A 167 2.11 7.43 0.78
N CYS A 168 2.01 6.35 1.57
CA CYS A 168 0.75 5.67 1.89
C CYS A 168 -0.30 6.57 2.56
N GLN A 169 0.11 7.67 3.21
CA GLN A 169 -0.80 8.62 3.86
C GLN A 169 -1.73 9.34 2.87
N TYR A 170 -1.40 9.34 1.59
CA TYR A 170 -2.21 9.98 0.54
C TYR A 170 -3.06 8.98 -0.23
N ASP A 171 -2.98 7.69 0.11
CA ASP A 171 -3.90 6.66 -0.38
C ASP A 171 -5.04 6.46 0.65
N PRO A 172 -6.30 6.75 0.28
CA PRO A 172 -7.44 6.56 1.18
C PRO A 172 -7.58 5.17 1.79
N GLU A 173 -7.07 4.12 1.14
CA GLU A 173 -7.20 2.73 1.59
C GLU A 173 -6.05 2.32 2.52
N ASN A 174 -4.93 3.04 2.49
CA ASN A 174 -3.67 2.68 3.15
C ASN A 174 -3.14 3.76 4.12
N ALA A 175 -3.82 4.89 4.24
CA ALA A 175 -3.46 5.96 5.16
C ALA A 175 -3.74 5.60 6.62
N PHE A 176 -2.78 5.90 7.49
CA PHE A 176 -2.91 5.75 8.93
C PHE A 176 -3.42 7.05 9.54
N ARG A 177 -4.31 6.97 10.54
CA ARG A 177 -4.72 8.17 11.27
C ARG A 177 -3.61 8.66 12.20
N TYR A 178 -2.90 7.71 12.80
CA TYR A 178 -1.84 7.94 13.79
C TYR A 178 -0.55 7.18 13.36
N PRO A 179 0.16 7.68 12.33
CA PRO A 179 1.32 6.98 11.76
C PRO A 179 2.56 6.94 12.68
N LEU A 180 2.67 7.84 13.67
CA LEU A 180 3.81 7.89 14.59
C LEU A 180 3.56 6.96 15.78
N ARG A 181 4.40 5.92 15.89
CA ARG A 181 4.14 4.76 16.77
C ARG A 181 5.29 4.39 17.70
N ARG A 182 6.41 5.12 17.71
CA ARG A 182 7.60 4.78 18.52
C ARG A 182 7.27 4.61 20.00
N GLY A 183 6.52 5.55 20.57
CA GLY A 183 6.13 5.57 21.98
C GLY A 183 5.08 4.52 22.36
N LEU A 184 4.46 3.84 21.38
CA LEU A 184 3.50 2.77 21.65
C LEU A 184 4.15 1.49 22.18
N VAL A 185 5.48 1.33 22.06
CA VAL A 185 6.24 0.16 22.55
C VAL A 185 5.97 -0.16 24.03
N SER A 186 5.67 0.86 24.82
CA SER A 186 5.40 0.76 26.26
C SER A 186 3.97 0.40 26.62
N LEU A 187 3.06 0.34 25.64
CA LEU A 187 1.66 0.03 25.88
C LEU A 187 1.46 -1.48 26.01
N PRO A 188 0.45 -1.93 26.77
CA PRO A 188 0.13 -3.36 26.88
C PRO A 188 -0.25 -3.95 25.51
N ASP A 189 0.14 -5.20 25.26
CA ASP A 189 -0.17 -5.96 24.05
C ASP A 189 -1.65 -5.89 23.63
N ALA A 190 -2.56 -5.87 24.61
CA ALA A 190 -4.00 -5.74 24.37
C ALA A 190 -4.40 -4.48 23.56
N VAL A 191 -3.58 -3.41 23.58
CA VAL A 191 -3.78 -2.21 22.77
C VAL A 191 -3.37 -2.46 21.31
N HIS A 192 -2.29 -3.20 21.08
CA HIS A 192 -1.83 -3.59 19.75
C HIS A 192 -2.79 -4.61 19.10
N GLU A 193 -3.28 -5.57 19.89
CA GLU A 193 -4.31 -6.55 19.52
C GLU A 193 -5.65 -5.94 19.12
N ALA A 194 -5.87 -4.67 19.42
CA ALA A 194 -7.07 -3.95 19.04
C ALA A 194 -7.04 -3.45 17.58
N GLU A 195 -5.86 -3.32 16.96
CA GLU A 195 -5.66 -2.89 15.56
C GLU A 195 -6.46 -1.61 15.20
N LEU A 196 -6.61 -0.69 16.15
CA LEU A 196 -7.57 0.44 16.09
C LEU A 196 -7.33 1.43 14.95
N ASP A 197 -6.12 1.43 14.41
CA ASP A 197 -5.65 2.34 13.38
C ASP A 197 -5.04 1.55 12.21
N ASN A 198 -5.52 0.33 11.94
CA ASN A 198 -5.12 -0.40 10.75
C ASN A 198 -5.95 0.07 9.54
N PRO A 199 -5.30 0.52 8.45
CA PRO A 199 -5.98 0.88 7.20
C PRO A 199 -6.73 -0.31 6.60
N LEU A 200 -7.69 -0.03 5.72
CA LEU A 200 -8.47 -1.07 5.04
C LEU A 200 -7.60 -1.99 4.19
N GLY A 201 -6.59 -1.47 3.50
CA GLY A 201 -5.66 -2.27 2.70
C GLY A 201 -4.93 -3.30 3.56
N ASN A 202 -4.35 -2.87 4.69
CA ASN A 202 -3.70 -3.75 5.66
C ASN A 202 -4.66 -4.82 6.18
N PHE A 203 -5.89 -4.43 6.50
CA PHE A 203 -6.92 -5.34 6.96
C PHE A 203 -7.24 -6.42 5.92
N PHE A 204 -7.50 -6.04 4.67
CA PHE A 204 -7.77 -7.00 3.60
C PHE A 204 -6.56 -7.89 3.30
N GLN A 205 -5.34 -7.34 3.33
CA GLN A 205 -4.14 -8.13 3.12
C GLN A 205 -4.05 -9.27 4.16
N ARG A 206 -4.07 -8.91 5.45
CA ARG A 206 -3.91 -9.84 6.57
C ARG A 206 -5.00 -10.91 6.64
N TYR A 207 -6.23 -10.54 6.29
CA TYR A 207 -7.39 -11.34 6.64
C TYR A 207 -8.20 -11.88 5.47
N LEU A 208 -7.92 -11.41 4.26
CA LEU A 208 -8.57 -11.87 3.04
C LEU A 208 -7.54 -12.36 2.02
N TYR A 209 -6.51 -11.57 1.68
CA TYR A 209 -5.56 -11.94 0.63
C TYR A 209 -4.62 -13.06 1.03
N ASN A 210 -4.12 -13.08 2.27
CA ASN A 210 -3.31 -14.20 2.75
C ASN A 210 -4.04 -15.55 2.65
N ALA A 211 -5.37 -15.56 2.72
CA ALA A 211 -6.17 -16.78 2.57
C ALA A 211 -6.27 -17.29 1.12
N PHE A 212 -5.99 -16.44 0.13
CA PHE A 212 -5.92 -16.84 -1.28
C PHE A 212 -4.54 -17.42 -1.65
N GLY A 213 -3.57 -17.43 -0.72
CA GLY A 213 -2.21 -17.95 -0.94
C GLY A 213 -1.47 -17.19 -2.04
N HIS A 214 -0.66 -17.90 -2.84
CA HIS A 214 0.14 -17.31 -3.94
C HIS A 214 -0.67 -16.67 -5.08
N ILE A 215 -2.02 -16.77 -5.07
CA ILE A 215 -2.86 -16.40 -6.21
C ILE A 215 -3.03 -14.87 -6.34
N THR A 216 -2.65 -14.05 -5.35
CA THR A 216 -2.93 -12.61 -5.38
C THR A 216 -1.68 -11.73 -5.20
N PHE A 217 -0.91 -11.57 -6.27
CA PHE A 217 0.02 -10.43 -6.49
C PHE A 217 -0.66 -9.20 -7.10
N ILE A 218 -2.00 -9.15 -7.06
CA ILE A 218 -2.77 -8.04 -7.62
C ILE A 218 -2.71 -6.88 -6.63
N VAL A 219 -2.13 -5.76 -7.08
CA VAL A 219 -2.10 -4.50 -6.32
C VAL A 219 -3.50 -4.21 -5.79
N PRO A 220 -3.67 -4.04 -4.46
CA PRO A 220 -4.97 -3.80 -3.87
C PRO A 220 -5.39 -2.36 -4.17
N SER A 221 -5.96 -2.13 -5.36
CA SER A 221 -6.84 -0.98 -5.57
C SER A 221 -8.29 -1.47 -5.47
N THR A 222 -9.16 -0.70 -4.83
CA THR A 222 -10.63 -0.97 -4.85
C THR A 222 -11.15 -1.31 -6.23
N ARG A 223 -10.59 -0.73 -7.30
CA ARG A 223 -10.96 -1.02 -8.69
C ARG A 223 -10.49 -2.39 -9.17
N ALA A 224 -9.24 -2.77 -8.91
CA ALA A 224 -8.71 -4.10 -9.23
C ALA A 224 -9.47 -5.18 -8.45
N ASN A 225 -9.73 -4.93 -7.16
CA ASN A 225 -10.52 -5.79 -6.30
C ASN A 225 -11.96 -5.94 -6.79
N ALA A 226 -12.61 -4.83 -7.19
CA ALA A 226 -13.96 -4.87 -7.76
C ALA A 226 -14.01 -5.62 -9.11
N ARG A 227 -13.01 -5.43 -9.99
CA ARG A 227 -12.89 -6.19 -11.25
C ARG A 227 -12.70 -7.68 -10.99
N TYR A 228 -11.83 -8.04 -10.05
CA TYR A 228 -11.56 -9.44 -9.69
C TYR A 228 -12.77 -10.09 -9.02
N MET A 229 -13.42 -9.40 -8.08
CA MET A 229 -14.66 -9.88 -7.44
C MET A 229 -15.79 -10.04 -8.46
N LYS A 230 -15.91 -9.12 -9.42
CA LYS A 230 -16.84 -9.25 -10.55
C LYS A 230 -16.49 -10.48 -11.40
N TRP A 231 -15.21 -10.70 -11.71
CA TRP A 231 -14.76 -11.88 -12.45
C TRP A 231 -15.04 -13.18 -11.68
N LEU A 232 -14.73 -13.24 -10.39
CA LEU A 232 -15.03 -14.38 -9.50
C LEU A 232 -16.52 -14.68 -9.44
N ALA A 233 -17.35 -13.65 -9.26
CA ALA A 233 -18.80 -13.81 -9.19
C ALA A 233 -19.40 -14.36 -10.49
N VAL A 234 -18.83 -13.99 -11.64
CA VAL A 234 -19.29 -14.43 -12.97
C VAL A 234 -18.73 -15.81 -13.34
N ASN A 235 -17.44 -16.07 -13.08
CA ASN A 235 -16.74 -17.24 -13.61
C ASN A 235 -16.60 -18.38 -12.59
N ASN A 236 -16.48 -18.06 -11.30
CA ASN A 236 -16.19 -19.04 -10.24
C ASN A 236 -16.98 -18.76 -8.93
N PRO A 237 -18.33 -18.70 -8.97
CA PRO A 237 -19.14 -18.33 -7.80
C PRO A 237 -19.01 -19.30 -6.62
N GLN A 238 -18.68 -20.57 -6.88
CA GLN A 238 -18.47 -21.58 -5.83
C GLN A 238 -17.21 -21.28 -4.99
N LEU A 239 -16.14 -20.78 -5.62
CA LEU A 239 -14.91 -20.40 -4.91
C LEU A 239 -15.17 -19.19 -4.00
N LEU A 240 -15.93 -18.21 -4.49
CA LEU A 240 -16.36 -17.05 -3.71
C LEU A 240 -17.20 -17.46 -2.48
N LEU A 241 -18.18 -18.37 -2.67
CA LEU A 241 -18.97 -18.93 -1.57
C LEU A 241 -18.12 -19.73 -0.57
N GLY A 242 -17.14 -20.50 -1.08
CA GLY A 242 -16.17 -21.23 -0.27
C GLY A 242 -15.37 -20.31 0.63
N VAL A 243 -14.83 -19.22 0.08
CA VAL A 243 -14.08 -18.18 0.81
C VAL A 243 -14.96 -17.49 1.84
N VAL A 244 -16.16 -17.04 1.47
CA VAL A 244 -17.07 -16.38 2.42
C VAL A 244 -17.44 -17.32 3.57
N ARG A 245 -17.71 -18.60 3.28
CA ARG A 245 -18.07 -19.59 4.30
C ARG A 245 -16.91 -19.91 5.24
N SER A 246 -15.69 -20.06 4.72
CA SER A 246 -14.50 -20.31 5.54
C SER A 246 -14.11 -19.11 6.41
N HIS A 247 -14.36 -17.88 5.92
CA HIS A 247 -13.92 -16.66 6.58
C HIS A 247 -15.02 -15.92 7.36
N TRP A 248 -16.29 -16.33 7.26
CA TRP A 248 -17.43 -15.67 7.94
C TRP A 248 -17.23 -15.60 9.47
N ARG A 249 -16.73 -16.68 10.09
CA ARG A 249 -16.47 -16.74 11.54
C ARG A 249 -15.39 -15.76 11.95
N PHE A 250 -14.43 -15.51 11.06
CA PHE A 250 -13.31 -14.61 11.26
C PHE A 250 -13.77 -13.13 11.17
N TRP A 251 -14.58 -12.79 10.16
CA TRP A 251 -15.19 -11.46 10.05
C TRP A 251 -15.93 -11.04 11.33
N TRP A 252 -16.66 -11.97 11.95
CA TRP A 252 -17.34 -11.71 13.22
C TRP A 252 -16.39 -11.47 14.40
N GLN A 253 -15.22 -12.11 14.42
CA GLN A 253 -14.20 -11.87 15.45
C GLN A 253 -13.56 -10.50 15.31
N VAL A 254 -13.25 -10.06 14.09
CA VAL A 254 -12.76 -8.71 13.82
C VAL A 254 -13.77 -7.66 14.26
N VAL A 255 -15.01 -7.78 13.79
CA VAL A 255 -16.07 -6.83 14.14
C VAL A 255 -16.23 -6.75 15.66
N LYS A 256 -16.19 -7.90 16.35
CA LYS A 256 -16.18 -7.94 17.82
C LYS A 256 -14.96 -7.24 18.43
N ARG A 257 -13.75 -7.46 17.92
CA ARG A 257 -12.54 -6.78 18.44
C ARG A 257 -12.68 -5.28 18.25
N VAL A 258 -12.93 -4.80 17.04
CA VAL A 258 -13.10 -3.37 16.71
C VAL A 258 -14.19 -2.72 17.56
N LEU A 259 -15.31 -3.41 17.84
CA LEU A 259 -16.41 -2.89 18.65
C LEU A 259 -16.19 -2.98 20.17
N LYS A 260 -15.31 -3.88 20.66
CA LYS A 260 -15.13 -4.18 22.10
C LYS A 260 -14.11 -3.27 22.80
N TYR A 261 -13.32 -2.49 22.07
CA TYR A 261 -12.27 -1.67 22.69
C TYR A 261 -12.75 -0.27 23.14
N PRO A 262 -12.36 0.16 24.35
CA PRO A 262 -12.80 1.42 24.95
C PRO A 262 -12.13 2.62 24.30
N ALA A 263 -12.86 3.74 24.22
CA ALA A 263 -12.37 5.04 23.74
C ALA A 263 -11.01 5.47 24.33
N ARG A 264 -10.67 4.98 25.54
CA ARG A 264 -9.39 5.22 26.21
C ARG A 264 -8.16 4.73 25.42
N ALA A 265 -8.25 3.57 24.75
CA ALA A 265 -7.13 3.05 23.96
C ALA A 265 -6.87 3.90 22.71
N ARG A 266 -7.95 4.34 22.05
CA ARG A 266 -7.88 5.27 20.92
C ARG A 266 -7.27 6.61 21.34
N ASN A 267 -7.68 7.16 22.48
CA ASN A 267 -7.13 8.41 22.99
C ASN A 267 -5.62 8.27 23.26
N ARG A 268 -5.17 7.15 23.86
CA ARG A 268 -3.74 6.90 24.07
C ARG A 268 -2.92 6.90 22.78
N ILE A 269 -3.43 6.28 21.71
CA ILE A 269 -2.74 6.26 20.41
C ILE A 269 -2.70 7.67 19.81
N ALA A 270 -3.82 8.40 19.89
CA ALA A 270 -3.91 9.78 19.41
C ALA A 270 -2.96 10.72 20.17
N ASP A 271 -2.94 10.63 21.50
CA ASP A 271 -2.08 11.41 22.39
C ASP A 271 -0.59 11.10 22.12
N ASN A 272 -0.26 9.82 21.89
CA ASN A 272 1.10 9.42 21.50
C ASN A 272 1.52 10.07 20.18
N HIS A 273 0.68 9.95 19.15
CA HIS A 273 0.97 10.52 17.84
C HIS A 273 1.11 12.04 17.91
N ALA A 274 0.22 12.74 18.62
CA ALA A 274 0.28 14.18 18.78
C ALA A 274 1.59 14.63 19.46
N ARG A 275 2.01 13.92 20.51
CA ARG A 275 3.29 14.16 21.19
C ARG A 275 4.48 13.93 20.26
N GLU A 276 4.54 12.79 19.59
CA GLU A 276 5.65 12.49 18.67
C GLU A 276 5.68 13.44 17.47
N LEU A 277 4.54 13.90 16.99
CA LEU A 277 4.44 14.87 15.91
C LEU A 277 4.99 16.24 16.36
N ALA A 278 4.67 16.66 17.58
CA ALA A 278 5.21 17.89 18.15
C ALA A 278 6.73 17.81 18.34
N GLU A 279 7.24 16.68 18.85
CA GLU A 279 8.68 16.41 18.97
C GLU A 279 9.36 16.45 17.59
N LEU A 280 8.81 15.74 16.60
CA LEU A 280 9.35 15.69 15.25
C LEU A 280 9.31 17.05 14.55
N ALA A 281 8.26 17.85 14.78
CA ALA A 281 8.15 19.21 14.24
C ALA A 281 9.22 20.14 14.80
N ALA A 282 9.55 19.99 16.09
CA ALA A 282 10.63 20.74 16.75
C ALA A 282 12.01 20.28 16.25
N ASP A 283 12.28 18.97 16.26
CA ASP A 283 13.58 18.38 15.90
C ASP A 283 13.94 18.62 14.44
N SER A 284 12.95 18.60 13.54
CA SER A 284 13.16 18.84 12.11
C SER A 284 13.28 20.32 11.74
N GLY A 285 12.94 21.24 12.66
CA GLY A 285 12.87 22.67 12.40
C GLY A 285 11.72 23.08 11.47
N LEU A 286 10.76 22.20 11.21
CA LEU A 286 9.62 22.45 10.31
C LEU A 286 8.42 23.11 11.01
N GLY A 287 8.28 22.92 12.34
CA GLY A 287 7.22 23.51 13.14
C GLY A 287 5.83 23.26 12.55
N ASP A 288 5.04 24.34 12.43
CA ASP A 288 3.67 24.29 11.89
C ASP A 288 3.59 23.75 10.46
N THR A 289 4.67 23.86 9.68
CA THR A 289 4.71 23.31 8.32
C THR A 289 4.57 21.79 8.33
N LEU A 290 5.17 21.11 9.31
CA LEU A 290 5.04 19.66 9.43
C LEU A 290 3.61 19.26 9.83
N LEU A 291 2.96 20.07 10.69
CA LEU A 291 1.55 19.87 11.04
C LEU A 291 0.66 20.01 9.81
N ALA A 292 0.93 21.00 8.94
CA ALA A 292 0.20 21.18 7.69
C ALA A 292 0.39 20.00 6.72
N ILE A 293 1.61 19.45 6.63
CA ILE A 293 1.88 18.24 5.85
C ILE A 293 1.12 17.03 6.41
N ASP A 294 1.10 16.85 7.74
CA ASP A 294 0.31 15.77 8.38
C ASP A 294 -1.18 15.86 8.05
N GLN A 295 -1.73 17.08 7.87
CA GLN A 295 -3.13 17.27 7.48
C GLN A 295 -3.44 16.93 6.01
N LEU A 296 -2.43 16.70 5.15
CA LEU A 296 -2.65 16.27 3.77
C LEU A 296 -3.11 14.80 3.67
N LYS A 297 -3.03 14.04 4.76
CA LYS A 297 -3.41 12.62 4.80
C LYS A 297 -4.88 12.39 4.45
N ASP A 298 -5.15 11.34 3.68
CA ASP A 298 -6.50 10.96 3.28
C ASP A 298 -7.07 9.83 4.16
N THR A 299 -7.45 10.15 5.39
CA THR A 299 -7.98 9.16 6.35
C THR A 299 -9.49 8.91 6.21
N ARG A 300 -10.08 9.23 5.04
CA ARG A 300 -11.54 9.13 4.82
C ARG A 300 -12.07 7.70 4.84
N THR A 301 -11.20 6.69 4.71
CA THR A 301 -11.56 5.26 4.66
C THR A 301 -11.01 4.47 5.86
N ASP A 302 -11.10 5.03 7.07
CA ASP A 302 -10.82 4.33 8.33
C ASP A 302 -11.73 3.09 8.49
N LEU A 303 -11.19 1.91 8.80
CA LEU A 303 -11.93 0.65 9.02
C LEU A 303 -13.13 0.83 9.96
N VAL A 304 -13.02 1.66 11.00
CA VAL A 304 -14.12 1.94 11.93
C VAL A 304 -15.23 2.74 11.26
N GLN A 305 -14.87 3.73 10.43
CA GLN A 305 -15.83 4.51 9.63
C GLN A 305 -16.40 3.67 8.49
N ALA A 306 -15.58 2.79 7.90
CA ALA A 306 -15.98 1.86 6.85
C ALA A 306 -16.95 0.82 7.41
N ILE A 307 -16.75 0.24 8.59
CA ILE A 307 -17.72 -0.72 9.19
C ILE A 307 -19.03 -0.02 9.55
N ARG A 308 -18.97 1.15 10.19
CA ARG A 308 -20.18 1.96 10.50
C ARG A 308 -20.87 2.45 9.23
N GLY A 309 -20.08 2.80 8.22
CA GLY A 309 -20.51 3.26 6.91
C GLY A 309 -21.08 2.13 6.06
N PHE A 310 -20.50 0.93 6.07
CA PHE A 310 -20.97 -0.26 5.37
C PHE A 310 -22.31 -0.71 5.93
N GLY A 311 -22.53 -0.67 7.25
CA GLY A 311 -23.85 -0.97 7.81
C GLY A 311 -24.92 -0.05 7.22
N TRP A 312 -24.68 1.26 7.21
CA TRP A 312 -25.62 2.23 6.67
C TRP A 312 -25.69 2.24 5.14
N GLN A 313 -24.58 2.03 4.43
CA GLN A 313 -24.52 1.95 2.98
C GLN A 313 -25.15 0.65 2.47
N ALA A 314 -24.91 -0.48 3.12
CA ALA A 314 -25.59 -1.75 2.83
C ALA A 314 -27.09 -1.64 3.10
N VAL A 315 -27.51 -0.98 4.19
CA VAL A 315 -28.92 -0.65 4.43
C VAL A 315 -29.47 0.27 3.33
N LYS A 316 -28.76 1.32 2.93
CA LYS A 316 -29.17 2.20 1.83
C LYS A 316 -29.27 1.47 0.50
N LEU A 317 -28.32 0.61 0.18
CA LEU A 317 -28.31 -0.21 -1.04
C LEU A 317 -29.42 -1.25 -1.01
N LEU A 318 -29.66 -1.89 0.14
CA LEU A 318 -30.75 -2.83 0.32
C LEU A 318 -32.12 -2.15 0.22
N LEU A 319 -32.28 -0.97 0.83
CA LEU A 319 -33.49 -0.15 0.68
C LEU A 319 -33.67 0.33 -0.75
N ALA A 320 -32.60 0.76 -1.43
CA ALA A 320 -32.65 1.14 -2.84
C ALA A 320 -33.01 -0.06 -3.73
N PHE A 321 -32.43 -1.23 -3.48
CA PHE A 321 -32.74 -2.46 -4.20
C PHE A 321 -34.19 -2.89 -3.97
N LEU A 322 -34.68 -2.83 -2.73
CA LEU A 322 -36.09 -3.10 -2.40
C LEU A 322 -37.02 -2.08 -3.08
N LEU A 323 -36.68 -0.79 -3.07
CA LEU A 323 -37.47 0.25 -3.73
C LEU A 323 -37.52 0.04 -5.24
N ILE A 324 -36.37 -0.20 -5.88
CA ILE A 324 -36.27 -0.48 -7.32
C ILE A 324 -37.04 -1.76 -7.66
N GLY A 325 -36.85 -2.84 -6.90
CA GLY A 325 -37.58 -4.09 -7.09
C GLY A 325 -39.09 -3.91 -6.97
N THR A 326 -39.54 -3.12 -5.98
CA THR A 326 -40.96 -2.80 -5.79
C THR A 326 -41.51 -1.97 -6.94
N LEU A 327 -40.77 -0.98 -7.44
CA LEU A 327 -41.15 -0.18 -8.60
C LEU A 327 -41.23 -1.02 -9.88
N VAL A 328 -40.25 -1.88 -10.12
CA VAL A 328 -40.19 -2.80 -11.26
C VAL A 328 -41.41 -3.74 -11.24
N LEU A 329 -41.69 -4.38 -10.09
CA LEU A 329 -42.86 -5.22 -9.91
C LEU A 329 -44.17 -4.43 -10.02
N GLY A 330 -44.22 -3.21 -9.49
CA GLY A 330 -45.38 -2.32 -9.58
C GLY A 330 -45.71 -1.91 -11.00
N ILE A 331 -44.71 -1.55 -11.81
CA ILE A 331 -44.86 -1.25 -13.24
C ILE A 331 -45.34 -2.48 -14.01
N TRP A 332 -44.77 -3.65 -13.71
CA TRP A 332 -45.21 -4.90 -14.32
C TRP A 332 -46.67 -5.22 -14.00
N PHE A 333 -47.07 -5.10 -12.73
CA PHE A 333 -48.43 -5.36 -12.27
C PHE A 333 -49.45 -4.35 -12.82
N ALA A 334 -49.07 -3.07 -12.89
CA ALA A 334 -49.88 -2.02 -13.51
C ALA A 334 -50.11 -2.30 -15.01
N GLY A 335 -49.05 -2.68 -15.73
CA GLY A 335 -49.15 -3.09 -17.13
C GLY A 335 -50.04 -4.32 -17.32
N TYR A 336 -49.87 -5.35 -16.51
CA TYR A 336 -50.74 -6.54 -16.50
C TYR A 336 -52.21 -6.18 -16.27
N ASN A 337 -52.51 -5.36 -15.27
CA ASN A 337 -53.87 -4.94 -14.98
C ASN A 337 -54.49 -4.09 -16.10
N ALA A 338 -53.72 -3.17 -16.69
CA ALA A 338 -54.18 -2.36 -17.81
C ALA A 338 -54.56 -3.24 -19.02
N ILE A 339 -53.75 -4.26 -19.32
CA ILE A 339 -54.02 -5.23 -20.39
C ILE A 339 -55.28 -6.05 -20.06
N ASN A 340 -55.46 -6.44 -18.80
CA ASN A 340 -56.62 -7.22 -18.38
C ASN A 340 -57.93 -6.42 -18.41
N GLN A 341 -57.87 -5.10 -18.15
CA GLN A 341 -59.02 -4.20 -18.22
C GLN A 341 -59.38 -3.76 -19.66
N ALA A 342 -58.51 -4.00 -20.64
CA ALA A 342 -58.79 -3.67 -22.04
C ALA A 342 -60.00 -4.47 -22.58
N THR A 343 -60.83 -3.81 -23.40
CA THR A 343 -61.95 -4.40 -24.14
C THR A 343 -61.47 -5.19 -25.36
N LEU A 344 -60.58 -6.16 -25.13
CA LEU A 344 -60.04 -7.07 -26.12
C LEU A 344 -60.52 -8.50 -25.86
N GLY A 345 -60.66 -9.30 -26.91
CA GLY A 345 -60.85 -10.75 -26.79
C GLY A 345 -59.61 -11.43 -26.19
N PHE A 346 -59.77 -12.68 -25.74
CA PHE A 346 -58.70 -13.46 -25.09
C PHE A 346 -57.38 -13.44 -25.89
N ILE A 347 -57.44 -13.70 -27.20
CA ILE A 347 -56.27 -13.72 -28.08
C ILE A 347 -55.55 -12.37 -28.10
N GLY A 348 -56.30 -11.26 -28.15
CA GLY A 348 -55.73 -9.90 -28.13
C GLY A 348 -55.04 -9.57 -26.81
N LYS A 349 -55.63 -9.98 -25.67
CA LYS A 349 -55.03 -9.81 -24.35
C LYS A 349 -53.74 -10.64 -24.21
N SER A 350 -53.76 -11.90 -24.65
CA SER A 350 -52.58 -12.78 -24.60
C SER A 350 -51.43 -12.25 -25.46
N ALA A 351 -51.71 -11.76 -26.67
CA ALA A 351 -50.69 -11.17 -27.54
C ALA A 351 -50.09 -9.89 -26.93
N LEU A 352 -50.92 -9.02 -26.37
CA LEU A 352 -50.48 -7.77 -25.73
C LEU A 352 -49.65 -8.05 -24.48
N PHE A 353 -50.03 -9.06 -23.68
CA PHE A 353 -49.27 -9.48 -22.50
C PHE A 353 -47.89 -10.07 -22.85
N LEU A 354 -47.81 -10.90 -23.90
CA LEU A 354 -46.53 -11.44 -24.38
C LEU A 354 -45.61 -10.33 -24.88
N MET A 355 -46.14 -9.39 -25.67
CA MET A 355 -45.36 -8.26 -26.17
C MET A 355 -44.88 -7.35 -25.03
N PHE A 356 -45.76 -7.01 -24.08
CA PHE A 356 -45.41 -6.25 -22.89
C PHE A 356 -44.32 -6.94 -22.07
N SER A 357 -44.48 -8.23 -21.80
CA SER A 357 -43.51 -9.01 -21.03
C SER A 357 -42.15 -9.09 -21.73
N PHE A 358 -42.14 -9.22 -23.06
CA PHE A 358 -40.93 -9.24 -23.86
C PHE A 358 -40.20 -7.88 -23.82
N VAL A 359 -40.90 -6.77 -24.08
CA VAL A 359 -40.31 -5.42 -24.03
C VAL A 359 -39.81 -5.09 -22.62
N PHE A 360 -40.57 -5.49 -21.59
CA PHE A 360 -40.18 -5.30 -20.20
C PHE A 360 -38.90 -6.07 -19.86
N LEU A 361 -38.81 -7.34 -20.26
CA LEU A 361 -37.63 -8.18 -20.02
C LEU A 361 -36.40 -7.65 -20.76
N VAL A 362 -36.55 -7.26 -22.04
CA VAL A 362 -35.45 -6.68 -22.84
C VAL A 362 -34.99 -5.35 -22.25
N SER A 363 -35.90 -4.50 -21.79
CA SER A 363 -35.55 -3.22 -21.15
C SER A 363 -34.85 -3.43 -19.81
N LEU A 364 -35.31 -4.38 -19.00
CA LEU A 364 -34.70 -4.73 -17.72
C LEU A 364 -33.28 -5.29 -17.93
N PHE A 365 -33.13 -6.22 -18.88
CA PHE A 365 -31.84 -6.79 -19.25
C PHE A 365 -30.89 -5.73 -19.83
N GLY A 366 -31.38 -4.86 -20.71
CA GLY A 366 -30.61 -3.76 -21.28
C GLY A 366 -30.16 -2.74 -20.24
N ALA A 367 -31.02 -2.38 -19.28
CA ALA A 367 -30.67 -1.49 -18.16
C ALA A 367 -29.62 -2.12 -17.23
N LEU A 368 -29.79 -3.41 -16.90
CA LEU A 368 -28.82 -4.19 -16.13
C LEU A 368 -27.47 -4.22 -16.84
N MET A 369 -27.46 -4.49 -18.15
CA MET A 369 -26.24 -4.56 -18.94
C MET A 369 -25.56 -3.20 -19.09
N TYR A 370 -26.33 -2.13 -19.32
CA TYR A 370 -25.81 -0.77 -19.35
C TYR A 370 -25.14 -0.40 -18.03
N THR A 371 -25.73 -0.77 -16.88
CA THR A 371 -25.15 -0.47 -15.56
C THR A 371 -23.90 -1.31 -15.29
N LEU A 372 -23.89 -2.58 -15.72
CA LEU A 372 -22.73 -3.48 -15.58
C LEU A 372 -21.57 -3.12 -16.52
N LEU A 373 -21.84 -2.47 -17.66
CA LEU A 373 -20.87 -2.11 -18.69
C LEU A 373 -20.46 -0.63 -18.64
N ARG A 374 -21.19 0.23 -17.94
CA ARG A 374 -20.81 1.64 -17.75
C ARG A 374 -19.52 1.69 -16.93
N GLY A 375 -18.41 1.88 -17.63
CA GLY A 375 -17.09 2.06 -17.03
C GLY A 375 -17.12 3.21 -16.03
N ALA A 376 -16.39 3.05 -14.92
CA ALA A 376 -16.19 4.12 -13.95
C ALA A 376 -15.60 5.34 -14.68
N ALA A 377 -16.22 6.50 -14.49
CA ALA A 377 -15.81 7.76 -15.10
C ALA A 377 -14.40 8.19 -14.65
N ALA A 378 -13.80 9.02 -15.52
CA ALA A 378 -12.48 9.66 -15.52
C ALA A 378 -11.65 9.61 -14.21
N VAL A 379 -10.38 9.25 -14.38
CA VAL A 379 -9.31 9.25 -13.38
C VAL A 379 -9.22 10.64 -12.71
N PRO A 380 -9.64 10.81 -11.44
CA PRO A 380 -9.33 12.03 -10.71
C PRO A 380 -7.80 12.13 -10.58
N PRO A 381 -7.23 13.35 -10.51
CA PRO A 381 -5.80 13.51 -10.30
C PRO A 381 -5.35 12.70 -9.08
N GLU A 382 -4.33 11.86 -9.26
CA GLU A 382 -3.78 10.99 -8.22
C GLU A 382 -3.50 11.81 -6.95
N PRO A 383 -4.15 11.47 -5.81
CA PRO A 383 -3.98 12.17 -4.54
C PRO A 383 -2.51 12.41 -4.15
N MET A 384 -1.65 11.43 -4.43
CA MET A 384 -0.20 11.51 -4.22
C MET A 384 0.47 12.63 -5.00
N ARG A 385 0.13 12.84 -6.29
CA ARG A 385 0.70 13.95 -7.10
C ARG A 385 0.31 15.31 -6.53
N ARG A 386 -0.90 15.42 -5.99
CA ARG A 386 -1.37 16.66 -5.34
C ARG A 386 -0.59 16.91 -4.05
N ALA A 387 -0.49 15.90 -3.19
CA ALA A 387 0.26 15.99 -1.93
C ALA A 387 1.73 16.36 -2.19
N ALA A 388 2.39 15.68 -3.14
CA ALA A 388 3.77 15.96 -3.50
C ALA A 388 3.97 17.41 -3.97
N ALA A 389 3.06 17.94 -4.80
CA ALA A 389 3.11 19.34 -5.24
C ALA A 389 2.89 20.34 -4.09
N GLU A 390 2.07 19.99 -3.09
CA GLU A 390 1.83 20.83 -1.92
C GLU A 390 3.01 20.81 -0.95
N ILE A 391 3.59 19.64 -0.68
CA ILE A 391 4.80 19.49 0.12
C ILE A 391 5.98 20.25 -0.51
N ALA A 392 6.19 20.09 -1.83
CA ALA A 392 7.23 20.84 -2.55
C ALA A 392 7.05 22.35 -2.39
N SER A 393 5.81 22.84 -2.49
CA SER A 393 5.49 24.25 -2.32
C SER A 393 5.66 24.74 -0.88
N MET A 394 5.35 23.92 0.12
CA MET A 394 5.48 24.26 1.54
C MET A 394 6.95 24.32 1.99
N LEU A 395 7.77 23.37 1.50
CA LEU A 395 9.16 23.21 1.93
C LEU A 395 10.17 23.89 1.00
N GLY A 396 9.78 24.28 -0.22
CA GLY A 396 10.69 24.83 -1.23
C GLY A 396 11.74 23.83 -1.72
N VAL A 397 11.44 22.53 -1.69
CA VAL A 397 12.33 21.46 -2.13
C VAL A 397 12.13 21.13 -3.62
N PRO A 398 13.21 20.89 -4.38
CA PRO A 398 13.12 20.55 -5.81
C PRO A 398 12.76 19.08 -6.06
N VAL A 399 12.89 18.20 -5.06
CA VAL A 399 12.66 16.76 -5.20
C VAL A 399 11.73 16.30 -4.08
N VAL A 400 10.61 15.69 -4.46
CA VAL A 400 9.70 14.98 -3.56
C VAL A 400 9.59 13.54 -4.05
N SER A 401 9.85 12.56 -3.18
CA SER A 401 9.80 11.15 -3.54
C SER A 401 8.82 10.39 -2.66
N PHE A 402 7.95 9.62 -3.29
CA PHE A 402 7.12 8.58 -2.66
C PHE A 402 7.50 7.17 -3.15
N GLY A 403 6.86 6.17 -2.55
CA GLY A 403 6.82 4.77 -2.96
C GLY A 403 5.35 4.30 -3.01
N HIS A 404 5.04 3.18 -2.34
CA HIS A 404 3.67 2.70 -2.07
C HIS A 404 2.86 2.19 -3.27
N SER A 405 2.71 2.96 -4.34
CA SER A 405 1.79 2.59 -5.45
C SER A 405 2.31 1.46 -6.34
N HIS A 406 3.58 1.07 -6.17
CA HIS A 406 4.31 0.10 -7.00
C HIS A 406 4.53 0.52 -8.45
N ASP A 407 4.08 1.72 -8.82
CA ASP A 407 4.23 2.30 -10.15
C ASP A 407 5.42 3.27 -10.17
N GLU A 408 6.25 3.18 -11.22
CA GLU A 408 7.27 4.18 -11.47
C GLU A 408 6.63 5.47 -12.01
N VAL A 409 6.84 6.60 -11.32
CA VAL A 409 6.26 7.89 -11.73
C VAL A 409 7.32 8.97 -11.75
N LEU A 410 7.35 9.75 -12.83
CA LEU A 410 8.07 11.02 -12.93
C LEU A 410 7.08 12.11 -13.29
N TRP A 411 6.92 13.11 -12.43
CA TRP A 411 5.96 14.18 -12.64
C TRP A 411 6.53 15.54 -12.30
N ARG A 412 6.39 16.50 -13.22
CA ARG A 412 6.76 17.89 -12.98
C ARG A 412 5.60 18.65 -12.35
N ASN A 413 5.84 19.32 -11.22
CA ASN A 413 4.79 20.02 -10.50
C ASN A 413 4.30 21.28 -11.23
N ALA A 414 3.00 21.33 -11.56
CA ALA A 414 2.43 22.37 -12.43
C ALA A 414 2.04 23.68 -11.71
N LYS A 415 2.00 23.72 -10.36
CA LYS A 415 1.66 24.94 -9.58
C LYS A 415 2.74 26.04 -9.71
N GLU A 416 3.83 25.77 -10.40
CA GLU A 416 5.05 26.58 -10.49
C GLU A 416 5.06 27.70 -11.53
N ARG A 417 3.94 28.01 -12.20
CA ARG A 417 3.87 29.24 -13.00
C ARG A 417 4.15 30.53 -12.18
N ARG A 418 4.33 30.44 -10.87
CA ARG A 418 4.59 31.54 -9.93
C ARG A 418 5.89 31.44 -9.10
N GLN A 419 6.68 30.36 -9.19
CA GLN A 419 7.94 30.24 -8.44
C GLN A 419 9.11 29.93 -9.39
N ASP A 420 10.22 30.66 -9.24
CA ASP A 420 11.43 30.60 -10.10
C ASP A 420 12.22 29.28 -10.03
N LYS A 421 11.70 28.20 -9.41
CA LYS A 421 12.45 26.94 -9.24
C LYS A 421 11.57 25.73 -9.55
N PRO A 422 11.96 24.87 -10.50
CA PRO A 422 11.22 23.66 -10.82
C PRO A 422 11.34 22.61 -9.70
N SER A 423 10.23 21.92 -9.39
CA SER A 423 10.17 20.76 -8.51
C SER A 423 9.54 19.56 -9.18
N TRP A 424 9.97 18.38 -8.74
CA TRP A 424 9.65 17.10 -9.33
C TRP A 424 9.15 16.13 -8.27
N TYR A 425 8.09 15.42 -8.62
CA TYR A 425 7.59 14.27 -7.88
C TYR A 425 8.09 12.99 -8.54
N PHE A 426 8.63 12.09 -7.72
CA PHE A 426 9.07 10.76 -8.11
C PHE A 426 8.32 9.70 -7.32
N ASN A 427 7.94 8.61 -7.98
CA ASN A 427 7.59 7.37 -7.31
C ASN A 427 8.60 6.29 -7.69
N THR A 428 9.21 5.64 -6.70
CA THR A 428 10.29 4.66 -6.90
C THR A 428 9.82 3.31 -7.44
N GLY A 429 8.51 3.06 -7.51
CA GLY A 429 7.97 1.79 -7.97
C GLY A 429 8.21 0.67 -6.96
N THR A 430 8.57 -0.52 -7.44
CA THR A 430 8.69 -1.74 -6.63
C THR A 430 9.79 -2.67 -7.15
N TRP A 431 10.34 -3.51 -6.26
CA TRP A 431 11.32 -4.55 -6.60
C TRP A 431 10.71 -5.95 -6.72
N ILE A 432 9.42 -6.09 -6.43
CA ILE A 432 8.70 -7.36 -6.61
C ILE A 432 8.07 -7.44 -8.00
N ALA A 433 7.92 -8.64 -8.53
CA ALA A 433 7.22 -8.86 -9.80
C ALA A 433 5.71 -8.62 -9.61
N VAL A 434 5.24 -7.42 -9.92
CA VAL A 434 3.81 -7.11 -9.92
C VAL A 434 3.24 -7.43 -11.31
N PHE A 435 2.40 -8.46 -11.38
CA PHE A 435 1.64 -8.78 -12.59
C PHE A 435 0.45 -7.80 -12.72
N THR A 436 0.69 -6.61 -13.26
CA THR A 436 -0.40 -5.79 -13.78
C THR A 436 -0.87 -6.38 -15.11
N HIS A 437 -2.18 -6.65 -15.25
CA HIS A 437 -2.74 -7.25 -16.46
C HIS A 437 -2.61 -6.36 -17.72
N ASP A 438 -2.12 -5.13 -17.57
CA ASP A 438 -2.20 -4.07 -18.57
C ASP A 438 -0.82 -3.62 -19.13
N VAL A 439 0.31 -4.21 -18.71
CA VAL A 439 1.65 -3.79 -19.19
C VAL A 439 2.37 -4.91 -19.96
N LEU A 440 2.29 -4.83 -21.30
CA LEU A 440 3.04 -5.66 -22.26
C LEU A 440 4.51 -5.22 -22.40
N LEU A 441 5.21 -4.97 -21.30
CA LEU A 441 6.66 -4.73 -21.33
C LEU A 441 7.40 -5.99 -20.89
N PRO A 442 8.36 -6.51 -21.69
CA PRO A 442 9.32 -7.48 -21.20
C PRO A 442 10.25 -6.77 -20.21
N ARG A 443 9.85 -6.73 -18.92
CA ARG A 443 10.77 -6.40 -17.84
C ARG A 443 11.84 -7.51 -17.78
N GLU A 444 13.11 -7.15 -17.63
CA GLU A 444 14.13 -8.14 -17.25
C GLU A 444 13.68 -8.80 -15.93
N ARG A 445 13.96 -10.09 -15.72
CA ARG A 445 13.46 -10.85 -14.56
C ARG A 445 13.76 -10.20 -13.20
N VAL A 446 14.80 -9.38 -13.11
CA VAL A 446 15.22 -8.65 -11.90
C VAL A 446 15.61 -7.22 -12.27
N GLN A 447 14.92 -6.21 -11.71
CA GLN A 447 15.21 -4.80 -11.90
C GLN A 447 15.05 -4.06 -10.56
N PHE A 448 16.12 -3.41 -10.09
CA PHE A 448 16.08 -2.56 -8.91
C PHE A 448 15.85 -1.12 -9.33
N THR A 449 14.60 -0.66 -9.26
CA THR A 449 14.25 0.75 -9.48
C THR A 449 14.66 1.59 -8.27
N PHE A 450 15.32 2.72 -8.49
CA PHE A 450 15.76 3.61 -7.42
C PHE A 450 15.78 5.07 -7.88
N LEU A 451 15.60 5.99 -6.93
CA LEU A 451 15.79 7.41 -7.15
C LEU A 451 17.22 7.81 -6.76
N ARG A 452 17.96 8.38 -7.72
CA ARG A 452 19.28 8.98 -7.46
C ARG A 452 19.14 10.49 -7.27
N VAL A 453 19.49 11.00 -6.09
CA VAL A 453 19.46 12.44 -5.78
C VAL A 453 20.86 13.02 -5.68
N ARG A 454 21.24 13.88 -6.64
CA ARG A 454 22.54 14.57 -6.68
C ARG A 454 22.34 16.08 -6.66
N GLY A 455 22.87 16.74 -5.63
CA GLY A 455 22.56 18.16 -5.40
C GLY A 455 21.05 18.36 -5.37
N ARG A 456 20.54 19.24 -6.25
CA ARG A 456 19.11 19.59 -6.37
C ARG A 456 18.34 18.77 -7.43
N GLN A 457 18.97 17.75 -8.03
CA GLN A 457 18.42 16.98 -9.14
C GLN A 457 18.10 15.55 -8.69
N GLY A 458 16.99 15.00 -9.19
CA GLY A 458 16.59 13.61 -9.02
C GLY A 458 16.53 12.91 -10.38
N GLU A 459 17.01 11.66 -10.43
CA GLU A 459 16.95 10.80 -11.61
C GLU A 459 16.33 9.45 -11.20
N LEU A 460 15.22 9.06 -11.83
CA LEU A 460 14.62 7.75 -11.62
C LEU A 460 15.28 6.74 -12.54
N LEU A 461 15.92 5.73 -11.95
CA LEU A 461 16.76 4.78 -12.64
C LEU A 461 16.34 3.36 -12.27
N HIS A 462 16.69 2.40 -13.12
CA HIS A 462 16.72 0.99 -12.75
C HIS A 462 18.12 0.42 -12.93
N TRP A 463 18.51 -0.52 -12.08
CA TRP A 463 19.74 -1.29 -12.23
C TRP A 463 19.37 -2.77 -12.39
N SER A 464 20.09 -3.50 -13.24
CA SER A 464 19.92 -4.94 -13.38
C SER A 464 21.25 -5.68 -13.35
N PRO A 465 21.28 -6.91 -12.81
CA PRO A 465 22.50 -7.69 -12.68
C PRO A 465 23.13 -8.00 -14.05
N GLY A 466 22.33 -8.10 -15.12
CA GLY A 466 22.85 -8.36 -16.46
C GLY A 466 23.62 -7.18 -17.09
N ARG A 467 23.39 -5.95 -16.63
CA ARG A 467 23.99 -4.74 -17.20
C ARG A 467 25.10 -4.16 -16.33
N HIS A 468 25.01 -4.34 -15.01
CA HIS A 468 25.91 -3.71 -14.01
C HIS A 468 25.99 -2.18 -14.12
N GLU A 469 25.04 -1.54 -14.78
CA GLU A 469 24.94 -0.09 -14.93
C GLU A 469 23.48 0.37 -14.77
N PRO A 470 23.26 1.61 -14.28
CA PRO A 470 21.93 2.15 -14.12
C PRO A 470 21.43 2.75 -15.43
N MET A 471 20.16 2.53 -15.74
CA MET A 471 19.49 3.13 -16.89
C MET A 471 18.28 3.97 -16.46
N PRO A 472 17.90 5.02 -17.20
CA PRO A 472 16.67 5.75 -16.94
C PRO A 472 15.45 4.84 -17.05
N VAL A 473 14.49 4.99 -16.13
CA VAL A 473 13.20 4.31 -16.26
C VAL A 473 12.45 4.87 -17.47
N ILE A 474 12.01 3.97 -18.36
CA ILE A 474 11.20 4.33 -19.53
C ILE A 474 9.74 4.37 -19.10
N LEU A 475 9.18 5.57 -19.04
CA LEU A 475 7.76 5.77 -18.77
C LEU A 475 7.00 5.86 -20.10
N LEU A 476 6.07 4.94 -20.32
CA LEU A 476 5.09 5.08 -21.39
C LEU A 476 4.04 6.07 -20.89
N ASP A 477 4.06 7.29 -21.41
CA ASP A 477 3.00 8.28 -21.14
C ASP A 477 1.64 7.63 -21.47
N GLU A 478 0.80 7.40 -20.46
CA GLU A 478 -0.63 7.22 -20.69
C GLU A 478 -1.13 8.53 -21.30
N ALA A 479 -1.28 8.53 -22.63
CA ALA A 479 -1.68 9.68 -23.41
C ALA A 479 -2.83 10.44 -22.74
N ARG A 480 -2.63 11.74 -22.51
CA ARG A 480 -3.71 12.66 -22.17
C ARG A 480 -4.85 12.45 -23.18
N PRO A 481 -6.06 12.01 -22.78
CA PRO A 481 -7.19 12.05 -23.69
C PRO A 481 -7.56 13.52 -23.87
N GLY A 482 -7.09 14.12 -24.97
CA GLY A 482 -7.49 15.44 -25.40
C GLY A 482 -6.37 16.48 -25.40
N ARG A 483 -5.59 16.49 -26.49
CA ARG A 483 -5.33 17.72 -27.26
C ARG A 483 -4.65 17.35 -28.58
N ASN A 484 -5.40 17.48 -29.67
CA ASN A 484 -4.81 17.79 -30.97
C ASN A 484 -3.96 19.05 -30.77
N ALA A 485 -2.64 18.90 -30.76
CA ALA A 485 -1.70 19.98 -30.92
C ALA A 485 -0.72 19.51 -31.99
N ALA A 486 -0.87 20.10 -33.17
CA ALA A 486 0.05 19.94 -34.28
C ALA A 486 1.49 20.21 -33.83
N LEU A 487 2.40 19.34 -34.27
CA LEU A 487 3.84 19.60 -34.26
C LEU A 487 4.09 20.85 -35.13
N PRO A 488 4.79 21.88 -34.66
CA PRO A 488 5.34 22.89 -35.55
C PRO A 488 6.58 22.33 -36.25
N ASP A 489 6.60 22.50 -37.57
CA ASP A 489 7.69 22.16 -38.47
C ASP A 489 9.03 22.75 -38.01
N ALA A 490 10.10 21.94 -38.10
CA ALA A 490 11.47 22.42 -38.03
C ALA A 490 11.92 22.87 -39.45
N PRO A 491 12.51 24.06 -39.61
CA PRO A 491 13.14 24.46 -40.87
C PRO A 491 14.55 23.84 -40.99
N PRO A 492 15.12 23.76 -42.21
CA PRO A 492 16.18 22.82 -42.59
C PRO A 492 17.54 23.03 -41.94
#